data_AF-A0A2P8QT34-F1
#
_entry.id   AF-A0A2P8QT34-F1
#
_cell.length_a   1.000
_cell.length_b   1.000
_cell.length_c   1.000
_cell.angle_alpha   90.00
_cell.angle_beta   90.00
_cell.angle_gamma   90.00
#
_symmetry.space_group_name_H-M   'P 1'
#
loop_
_entity.id
_entity.type
_entity.pdbx_description
1 polymer ?
#
loop_
_entity_poly.entity_id
_entity_poly.type
_entity_poly.pdbx_seq_one_letter_code
_entity_poly.pdbx_strand_id
1 'polypeptide(L)'
;MEEYLIALALSALPAIGNFIGGLIAEYYRVSTRLLSLALHGAGGIVLAVVGVELMPQILQANPPWVVILCFFAGGASFVALDRAIHLVQSRLGKAQGNTAAWAIFFGVAVDLFSDGLLIGTGSTISLGLGTLLALGQVSADIPEGFATIATFKRQGISALPSFW
;
A
#
# COMPACT_ATOMS: atom_id res chain seq x y z
N MET A 1 11.15 18.03 18.69
CA MET A 1 9.96 18.32 17.86
C MET A 1 10.25 18.18 16.38
N GLU A 2 11.40 18.64 15.88
CA GLU A 2 11.77 18.50 14.46
C GLU A 2 11.79 17.05 13.95
N GLU A 3 12.39 16.12 14.70
CA GLU A 3 12.44 14.69 14.29
C GLU A 3 11.05 14.07 14.11
N TYR A 4 10.08 14.47 14.92
CA TYR A 4 8.71 13.97 14.82
C TYR A 4 8.00 14.51 13.58
N LEU A 5 8.26 15.77 13.22
CA LEU A 5 7.77 16.37 11.98
C LEU A 5 8.38 15.71 10.74
N ILE A 6 9.67 15.35 10.80
CA ILE A 6 10.34 14.64 9.72
C ILE A 6 9.75 13.22 9.59
N ALA A 7 9.57 12.49 10.68
CA ALA A 7 8.94 11.17 10.66
C ALA A 7 7.52 11.21 10.08
N LEU A 8 6.73 12.24 10.43
CA LEU A 8 5.40 12.47 9.87
C LEU A 8 5.47 12.75 8.36
N ALA A 9 6.42 13.58 7.93
CA ALA A 9 6.63 13.89 6.52
C ALA A 9 7.05 12.65 5.72
N LEU A 10 7.95 11.83 6.28
CA LEU A 10 8.38 10.56 5.68
C LEU A 10 7.21 9.58 5.54
N SER A 11 6.36 9.48 6.56
CA SER A 11 5.19 8.59 6.56
C SER A 11 4.12 9.02 5.54
N ALA A 12 4.16 10.25 5.06
CA ALA A 12 3.28 10.75 4.00
C ALA A 12 3.84 10.54 2.59
N LEU A 13 5.13 10.19 2.44
CA LEU A 13 5.75 9.98 1.14
C LEU A 13 5.10 8.84 0.33
N PRO A 14 4.74 7.68 0.91
CA PRO A 14 4.04 6.60 0.18
C PRO A 14 2.80 7.09 -0.56
N ALA A 15 1.98 7.89 0.12
CA ALA A 15 0.77 8.46 -0.48
C ALA A 15 1.07 9.35 -1.69
N ILE A 16 2.20 10.07 -1.68
CA ILE A 16 2.67 10.86 -2.83
C ILE A 16 3.11 9.94 -3.96
N GLY A 17 3.84 8.86 -3.67
CA GLY A 17 4.23 7.86 -4.66
C GLY A 17 3.02 7.24 -5.36
N ASN A 18 2.05 6.80 -4.57
CA ASN A 18 0.78 6.24 -5.05
C ASN A 18 0.00 7.26 -5.90
N PHE A 19 -0.07 8.52 -5.46
CA PHE A 19 -0.71 9.58 -6.23
C PHE A 19 -0.04 9.83 -7.59
N ILE A 20 1.30 9.88 -7.63
CA ILE A 20 2.07 10.02 -8.87
C ILE A 20 1.81 8.83 -9.80
N GLY A 21 1.84 7.61 -9.26
CA GLY A 21 1.48 6.39 -9.99
C GLY A 21 0.10 6.48 -10.65
N GLY A 22 -0.88 6.94 -9.86
CA GLY A 22 -2.25 7.15 -10.33
C GLY A 22 -2.36 8.18 -11.45
N LEU A 23 -1.65 9.31 -11.34
CA LEU A 23 -1.59 10.33 -12.40
C LEU A 23 -0.98 9.79 -13.69
N ILE A 24 0.05 8.95 -13.59
CA ILE A 24 0.64 8.27 -14.75
C ILE A 24 -0.42 7.36 -15.40
N ALA A 25 -1.15 6.57 -14.64
CA ALA A 25 -2.24 5.75 -15.19
C ALA A 25 -3.37 6.57 -15.83
N GLU A 26 -3.53 7.83 -15.44
CA GLU A 26 -4.50 8.72 -16.07
C GLU A 26 -4.07 9.08 -17.51
N TYR A 27 -2.78 9.34 -17.73
CA TYR A 27 -2.24 9.78 -19.03
C TYR A 27 -2.00 8.63 -20.02
N TYR A 28 -1.70 7.42 -19.53
CA TYR A 28 -1.34 6.28 -20.38
C TYR A 28 -2.53 5.35 -20.68
N ARG A 29 -2.54 4.77 -21.89
CA ARG A 29 -3.50 3.70 -22.23
C ARG A 29 -3.14 2.43 -21.47
N VAL A 30 -4.02 2.06 -20.54
CA VAL A 30 -3.87 0.89 -19.69
C VAL A 30 -4.05 -0.39 -20.51
N SER A 31 -2.98 -1.16 -20.68
CA SER A 31 -3.03 -2.51 -21.23
C SER A 31 -2.92 -3.55 -20.11
N THR A 32 -3.51 -4.74 -20.30
CA THR A 32 -3.41 -5.84 -19.33
C THR A 32 -1.96 -6.23 -19.01
N ARG A 33 -1.06 -6.12 -19.99
CA ARG A 33 0.38 -6.38 -19.81
C ARG A 33 1.03 -5.35 -18.89
N LEU A 34 0.73 -4.06 -19.10
CA LEU A 34 1.29 -2.99 -18.29
C LEU A 34 0.78 -3.04 -16.84
N LEU A 35 -0.51 -3.33 -16.65
CA LEU A 35 -1.08 -3.57 -15.32
C LEU A 35 -0.40 -4.76 -14.62
N SER A 36 -0.22 -5.87 -15.32
CA SER A 36 0.46 -7.04 -14.77
C SER A 36 1.91 -6.73 -14.41
N LEU A 37 2.66 -6.02 -15.26
CA LEU A 37 4.03 -5.61 -14.98
C LEU A 37 4.11 -4.68 -13.76
N ALA A 38 3.17 -3.73 -13.64
CA ALA A 38 3.11 -2.83 -12.50
C ALA A 38 2.87 -3.58 -11.19
N LEU A 39 1.91 -4.52 -11.16
CA LEU A 39 1.61 -5.32 -9.96
C LEU A 39 2.78 -6.24 -9.55
N HIS A 40 3.44 -6.90 -10.51
CA HIS A 40 4.61 -7.72 -10.21
C HIS A 40 5.81 -6.86 -9.80
N GLY A 41 5.94 -5.67 -10.39
CA GLY A 41 6.95 -4.67 -10.02
C GLY A 41 6.77 -4.21 -8.58
N ALA A 42 5.56 -3.76 -8.20
CA ALA A 42 5.21 -3.37 -6.85
C ALA A 42 5.55 -4.48 -5.85
N GLY A 43 5.01 -5.68 -6.05
CA GLY A 43 5.25 -6.81 -5.17
C GLY A 43 6.72 -7.22 -5.07
N GLY A 44 7.48 -7.14 -6.17
CA GLY A 44 8.92 -7.40 -6.17
C GLY A 44 9.70 -6.37 -5.37
N ILE A 45 9.35 -5.08 -5.48
CA ILE A 45 9.98 -4.00 -4.71
C ILE A 45 9.66 -4.15 -3.22
N VAL A 46 8.39 -4.36 -2.85
CA VAL A 46 7.98 -4.58 -1.45
C VAL A 46 8.73 -5.77 -0.85
N LEU A 47 8.83 -6.91 -1.56
CA LEU A 47 9.59 -8.07 -1.10
C LEU A 47 11.08 -7.74 -0.90
N ALA A 48 11.68 -6.94 -1.79
CA ALA A 48 13.06 -6.52 -1.65
C ALA A 48 13.25 -5.61 -0.42
N VAL A 49 12.36 -4.62 -0.21
CA VAL A 49 12.37 -3.73 0.96
C VAL A 49 12.23 -4.54 2.25
N VAL A 50 11.28 -5.47 2.30
CA VAL A 50 11.11 -6.35 3.47
C VAL A 50 12.39 -7.16 3.73
N GLY A 51 12.97 -7.78 2.70
CA GLY A 51 14.14 -8.64 2.83
C GLY A 51 15.43 -7.89 3.19
N VAL A 52 15.64 -6.69 2.63
CA VAL A 52 16.89 -5.94 2.76
C VAL A 52 16.84 -4.97 3.94
N GLU A 53 15.68 -4.37 4.22
CA GLU A 53 15.57 -3.31 5.22
C GLU A 53 14.91 -3.82 6.49
N LEU A 54 13.76 -4.47 6.42
CA LEU A 54 13.02 -4.88 7.63
C LEU A 54 13.62 -6.12 8.31
N MET A 55 13.93 -7.17 7.54
CA MET A 55 14.40 -8.44 8.09
C MET A 55 15.64 -8.29 8.99
N PRO A 56 16.70 -7.53 8.60
CA PRO A 56 17.89 -7.37 9.46
C PRO A 56 17.61 -6.71 10.82
N GLN A 57 16.58 -5.87 10.91
CA GLN A 57 16.22 -5.19 12.17
C GLN A 57 15.30 -6.05 13.01
N ILE A 58 14.34 -6.70 12.38
CA ILE A 58 13.40 -7.59 13.04
C ILE A 58 14.17 -8.75 13.70
N LEU A 59 15.22 -9.26 13.06
CA LEU A 59 16.06 -10.32 13.62
C LEU A 59 16.90 -9.90 14.83
N GLN A 60 17.04 -8.59 15.11
CA GLN A 60 17.66 -8.09 16.33
C GLN A 60 16.71 -8.07 17.52
N ALA A 61 15.40 -8.28 17.29
CA ALA A 61 14.42 -8.31 18.37
C ALA A 61 14.64 -9.50 19.30
N ASN A 62 14.68 -9.24 20.61
CA ASN A 62 14.79 -10.25 21.64
C ASN A 62 13.57 -10.17 22.57
N PRO A 63 12.80 -11.26 22.76
CA PRO A 63 13.05 -12.62 22.28
C PRO A 63 12.56 -12.88 20.84
N PRO A 64 13.26 -13.72 20.03
CA PRO A 64 12.95 -13.94 18.61
C PRO A 64 11.56 -14.52 18.34
N TRP A 65 10.99 -15.26 19.30
CA TRP A 65 9.66 -15.85 19.12
C TRP A 65 8.55 -14.80 19.03
N VAL A 66 8.77 -13.58 19.58
CA VAL A 66 7.80 -12.48 19.49
C VAL A 66 7.61 -12.06 18.04
N VAL A 67 8.69 -12.00 17.26
CA VAL A 67 8.62 -11.71 15.83
C VAL A 67 7.73 -12.71 15.10
N ILE A 68 7.94 -14.00 15.37
CA ILE A 68 7.17 -15.07 14.73
C ILE A 68 5.69 -14.92 15.08
N LEU A 69 5.39 -14.69 16.35
CA LEU A 69 4.01 -14.48 16.81
C LEU A 69 3.37 -13.26 16.16
N CYS A 70 4.08 -12.13 16.11
CA CYS A 70 3.61 -10.90 15.46
C CYS A 70 3.39 -11.08 13.95
N PHE A 71 4.26 -11.82 13.26
CA PHE A 71 4.11 -12.12 11.83
C PHE A 71 2.84 -12.94 11.57
N PHE A 72 2.62 -14.02 12.32
CA PHE A 72 1.41 -14.82 12.19
C PHE A 72 0.15 -14.07 12.63
N ALA A 73 0.24 -13.28 13.70
CA ALA A 73 -0.87 -12.44 14.16
C ALA A 73 -1.25 -11.38 13.13
N GLY A 74 -0.26 -10.72 12.51
CA GLY A 74 -0.45 -9.77 11.43
C GLY A 74 -1.10 -10.41 10.20
N GLY A 75 -0.56 -11.55 9.75
CA GLY A 75 -1.13 -12.31 8.63
C GLY A 75 -2.56 -12.79 8.90
N ALA A 76 -2.83 -13.32 10.10
CA ALA A 76 -4.17 -13.72 10.51
C ALA A 76 -5.13 -12.52 10.56
N SER A 77 -4.66 -11.36 11.04
CA SER A 77 -5.44 -10.12 11.08
C SER A 77 -5.77 -9.62 9.67
N PHE A 78 -4.83 -9.68 8.73
CA PHE A 78 -5.06 -9.35 7.33
C PHE A 78 -6.12 -10.26 6.70
N VAL A 79 -6.02 -11.58 6.90
CA VAL A 79 -7.03 -12.54 6.40
C VAL A 79 -8.40 -12.30 7.04
N ALA A 80 -8.45 -11.96 8.34
CA ALA A 80 -9.68 -11.62 9.02
C ALA A 80 -10.31 -10.33 8.46
N LEU A 81 -9.49 -9.32 8.16
CA LEU A 81 -9.93 -8.07 7.55
C LEU A 81 -10.49 -8.31 6.14
N ASP A 82 -9.78 -9.06 5.30
CA ASP A 82 -10.25 -9.43 3.95
C ASP A 82 -11.58 -10.18 3.99
N ARG A 83 -11.70 -11.17 4.89
CA ARG A 83 -12.96 -11.90 5.14
C ARG A 83 -14.07 -10.96 5.59
N ALA A 84 -13.79 -10.01 6.48
CA ALA A 84 -14.77 -9.05 6.96
C ALA A 84 -15.25 -8.12 5.85
N ILE A 85 -14.34 -7.61 5.02
CA ILE A 85 -14.66 -6.79 3.83
C ILE A 85 -15.57 -7.58 2.88
N HIS A 86 -15.19 -8.82 2.55
CA HIS A 86 -15.99 -9.70 1.69
C HIS A 86 -17.38 -9.99 2.27
N LEU A 87 -17.47 -10.24 3.58
CA LEU A 87 -18.75 -10.50 4.24
C LEU A 87 -19.66 -9.26 4.18
N VAL A 88 -19.12 -8.07 4.44
CA VAL A 88 -19.84 -6.80 4.35
C VAL A 88 -20.31 -6.54 2.92
N GLN A 89 -19.45 -6.74 1.90
CA GLN A 89 -19.84 -6.62 0.49
C GLN A 89 -20.93 -7.62 0.09
N SER A 90 -20.87 -8.85 0.60
CA SER A 90 -21.88 -9.88 0.31
C SER A 90 -23.26 -9.55 0.90
N ARG A 91 -23.29 -8.86 2.05
CA ARG A 91 -24.51 -8.45 2.76
C ARG A 91 -25.12 -7.15 2.24
N LEU A 92 -24.29 -6.24 1.72
CA LEU A 92 -24.77 -4.97 1.14
C LEU A 92 -25.42 -5.14 -0.25
N GLY A 93 -25.46 -6.37 -0.79
CA GLY A 93 -26.09 -6.66 -2.07
C GLY A 93 -25.31 -6.07 -3.25
N LYS A 94 -25.58 -6.56 -4.46
CA LYS A 94 -24.94 -6.11 -5.70
C LYS A 94 -25.31 -4.64 -6.02
N ALA A 95 -24.77 -3.67 -5.30
CA ALA A 95 -24.80 -2.27 -5.70
C ALA A 95 -23.72 -2.06 -6.78
N GLN A 96 -24.20 -2.13 -8.01
CA GLN A 96 -23.57 -1.90 -9.31
C GLN A 96 -22.53 -0.76 -9.27
N GLY A 97 -21.31 -1.02 -9.76
CA GLY A 97 -20.21 -0.05 -9.95
C GLY A 97 -19.57 0.49 -8.66
N ASN A 98 -20.38 1.08 -7.77
CA ASN A 98 -19.90 1.82 -6.61
C ASN A 98 -19.21 0.92 -5.58
N THR A 99 -19.70 -0.30 -5.35
CA THR A 99 -19.12 -1.23 -4.34
C THR A 99 -17.70 -1.66 -4.71
N ALA A 100 -17.43 -1.88 -5.99
CA ALA A 100 -16.09 -2.27 -6.45
C ALA A 100 -15.10 -1.09 -6.33
N ALA A 101 -15.56 0.13 -6.61
CA ALA A 101 -14.78 1.33 -6.36
C ALA A 101 -14.43 1.53 -4.88
N TRP A 102 -15.44 1.38 -4.00
CA TRP A 102 -15.23 1.45 -2.54
C TRP A 102 -14.30 0.36 -2.03
N ALA A 103 -14.35 -0.84 -2.61
CA ALA A 103 -13.44 -1.93 -2.29
C ALA A 103 -11.98 -1.60 -2.63
N ILE A 104 -11.73 -1.09 -3.85
CA ILE A 104 -10.39 -0.68 -4.28
C ILE A 104 -9.90 0.49 -3.41
N PHE A 105 -10.74 1.51 -3.20
CA PHE A 105 -10.41 2.65 -2.36
C PHE A 105 -10.05 2.24 -0.93
N PHE A 106 -10.85 1.36 -0.32
CA PHE A 106 -10.58 0.88 1.04
C PHE A 106 -9.31 0.04 1.10
N GLY A 107 -9.05 -0.81 0.09
CA GLY A 107 -7.81 -1.57 -0.02
C GLY A 107 -6.58 -0.66 -0.01
N VAL A 108 -6.57 0.34 -0.89
CA VAL A 108 -5.48 1.33 -1.00
C VAL A 108 -5.35 2.18 0.27
N ALA A 109 -6.46 2.53 0.92
CA ALA A 109 -6.43 3.29 2.16
C ALA A 109 -5.80 2.49 3.32
N VAL A 110 -6.13 1.20 3.43
CA VAL A 110 -5.54 0.30 4.43
C VAL A 110 -4.06 0.08 4.15
N ASP A 111 -3.68 -0.06 2.89
CA ASP A 111 -2.30 -0.25 2.44
C ASP A 111 -1.42 0.95 2.79
N LEU A 112 -1.77 2.15 2.32
CA LEU A 112 -1.05 3.39 2.64
C LEU A 112 -1.00 3.70 4.14
N PHE A 113 -2.06 3.35 4.88
CA PHE A 113 -2.06 3.48 6.33
C PHE A 113 -1.04 2.53 6.98
N SER A 114 -0.95 1.29 6.49
CA SER A 114 0.03 0.31 6.94
C SER A 114 1.47 0.76 6.63
N ASP A 115 1.73 1.33 5.45
CA ASP A 115 3.06 1.86 5.11
C ASP A 115 3.45 3.08 5.95
N GLY A 116 2.50 3.97 6.21
CA GLY A 116 2.69 5.08 7.14
C GLY A 116 3.04 4.59 8.54
N LEU A 117 2.37 3.55 9.05
CA LEU A 117 2.71 2.93 10.33
C LEU A 117 4.10 2.29 10.30
N LEU A 118 4.45 1.60 9.22
CA LEU A 118 5.75 0.97 9.05
C LEU A 118 6.89 2.00 9.09
N ILE A 119 6.77 3.08 8.33
CA ILE A 119 7.77 4.16 8.30
C ILE A 119 7.80 4.88 9.64
N GLY A 120 6.65 5.22 10.20
CA GLY A 120 6.55 5.93 11.46
C GLY A 120 7.18 5.15 12.62
N THR A 121 6.90 3.84 12.71
CA THR A 121 7.55 2.96 13.70
C THR A 121 9.03 2.77 13.41
N GLY A 122 9.44 2.65 12.14
CA GLY A 122 10.85 2.60 11.74
C GLY A 122 11.62 3.87 12.14
N SER A 123 11.01 5.04 12.01
CA SER A 123 11.59 6.32 12.47
C SER A 123 11.82 6.37 13.97
N THR A 124 11.05 5.62 14.79
CA THR A 124 11.29 5.54 16.24
C THR A 124 12.53 4.73 16.61
N ILE A 125 12.96 3.82 15.74
CA ILE A 125 14.22 3.06 15.91
C ILE A 125 15.39 3.95 15.47
N SER A 126 15.31 4.52 14.26
CA SER A 126 16.24 5.56 13.81
C SER A 126 15.65 6.34 12.64
N LEU A 127 15.99 7.63 12.54
CA LEU A 127 15.56 8.46 11.41
C LEU A 127 16.08 7.92 10.06
N GLY A 128 17.30 7.37 10.06
CA GLY A 128 17.89 6.73 8.87
C GLY A 128 17.06 5.55 8.37
N LEU A 129 16.59 4.70 9.29
CA LEU A 129 15.69 3.61 8.95
C LEU A 129 14.37 4.11 8.36
N GLY A 130 13.71 5.05 9.04
CA GLY A 130 12.46 5.62 8.52
C GLY A 130 12.63 6.22 7.12
N THR A 131 13.78 6.83 6.86
CA THR A 131 14.10 7.40 5.53
C THR A 131 14.30 6.30 4.48
N LEU A 132 15.03 5.23 4.81
CA LEU A 132 15.23 4.09 3.91
C LEU A 132 13.88 3.43 3.56
N LEU A 133 13.07 3.12 4.59
CA LEU A 133 11.74 2.54 4.40
C LEU A 133 10.86 3.44 3.55
N ALA A 134 10.87 4.75 3.80
CA ALA A 134 10.07 5.67 3.01
C ALA A 134 10.48 5.70 1.53
N LEU A 135 11.79 5.70 1.24
CA LEU A 135 12.28 5.67 -0.15
C LEU A 135 11.98 4.33 -0.84
N GLY A 136 12.12 3.22 -0.12
CA GLY A 136 11.77 1.89 -0.60
C GLY A 136 10.27 1.78 -0.93
N GLN A 137 9.41 2.22 -0.01
CA GLN A 137 7.95 2.18 -0.17
C GLN A 137 7.49 3.09 -1.31
N VAL A 138 7.92 4.35 -1.38
CA VAL A 138 7.57 5.28 -2.47
C VAL A 138 7.85 4.66 -3.85
N SER A 139 8.95 3.92 -3.96
CA SER A 139 9.34 3.27 -5.21
C SER A 139 8.39 2.13 -5.59
N ALA A 140 7.81 1.42 -4.62
CA ALA A 140 6.77 0.40 -4.81
C ALA A 140 5.37 1.01 -5.05
N ASP A 141 5.07 2.11 -4.36
CA ASP A 141 3.79 2.80 -4.40
C ASP A 141 3.48 3.42 -5.76
N ILE A 142 4.50 3.84 -6.52
CA ILE A 142 4.32 4.38 -7.87
C ILE A 142 3.69 3.31 -8.81
N PRO A 143 4.28 2.10 -8.95
CA PRO A 143 3.62 1.01 -9.67
C PRO A 143 2.24 0.62 -9.10
N GLU A 144 2.06 0.66 -7.78
CA GLU A 144 0.79 0.32 -7.14
C GLU A 144 -0.33 1.32 -7.47
N GLY A 145 -0.07 2.62 -7.34
CA GLY A 145 -1.03 3.66 -7.69
C GLY A 145 -1.39 3.67 -9.15
N PHE A 146 -0.41 3.36 -10.00
CA PHE A 146 -0.67 3.09 -11.41
C PHE A 146 -1.67 1.93 -11.57
N ALA A 147 -1.42 0.80 -10.91
CA ALA A 147 -2.27 -0.39 -11.00
C ALA A 147 -3.70 -0.14 -10.47
N THR A 148 -3.82 0.65 -9.41
CA THR A 148 -5.09 1.06 -8.80
C THR A 148 -5.96 1.82 -9.79
N ILE A 149 -5.46 2.95 -10.33
CA ILE A 149 -6.21 3.77 -11.30
C ILE A 149 -6.45 3.02 -12.61
N ALA A 150 -5.48 2.21 -13.04
CA ALA A 150 -5.63 1.32 -14.19
C ALA A 150 -6.80 0.34 -14.00
N THR A 151 -6.97 -0.19 -12.79
CA THR A 151 -8.07 -1.10 -12.45
C THR A 151 -9.41 -0.38 -12.42
N PHE A 152 -9.47 0.84 -11.85
CA PHE A 152 -10.67 1.70 -11.90
C PHE A 152 -11.13 1.96 -13.35
N LYS A 153 -10.21 2.37 -14.23
CA LYS A 153 -10.49 2.60 -15.66
C LYS A 153 -11.04 1.37 -16.35
N ARG A 154 -10.48 0.19 -16.05
CA ARG A 154 -10.93 -1.08 -16.63
C ARG A 154 -12.32 -1.50 -16.16
N GLN A 155 -12.73 -1.10 -14.97
CA GLN A 155 -14.07 -1.34 -14.45
C GLN A 155 -15.12 -0.32 -14.94
N GLY A 156 -14.73 0.62 -15.81
CA GLY A 156 -15.63 1.65 -16.35
C GLY A 156 -15.99 2.73 -15.33
N ILE A 157 -15.24 2.83 -14.24
CA ILE A 157 -15.42 3.83 -13.19
C ILE A 157 -14.47 4.97 -13.52
N SER A 158 -15.01 6.10 -13.98
CA SER A 158 -14.20 7.28 -14.28
C SER A 158 -13.63 7.86 -12.98
N ALA A 159 -12.30 8.02 -12.91
CA ALA A 159 -11.62 8.61 -11.76
C ALA A 159 -11.95 10.11 -11.56
N LEU A 160 -12.60 10.73 -12.55
CA LEU A 160 -13.11 12.10 -12.52
C LEU A 160 -14.56 12.10 -13.05
N PRO A 161 -15.43 13.02 -12.59
CA PRO A 161 -16.68 13.27 -13.29
C PRO A 161 -16.34 13.71 -14.72
N SER A 162 -16.82 12.96 -15.70
CA SER A 162 -16.84 13.39 -17.10
C SER A 162 -17.73 14.63 -17.19
N PHE A 163 -17.10 15.79 -17.05
CA PHE A 163 -17.51 16.98 -17.77
C PHE A 163 -16.73 16.95 -19.08
N TRP A 164 -17.43 17.17 -20.19
CA TRP A 164 -17.11 16.90 -21.60
C TRP A 164 -17.62 15.55 -22.10
#